data_AF-A0AA38NIF9-F1
#
_entry.id   AF-A0AA38NIF9-F1
#
_cell.length_a   1.000
_cell.length_b   1.000
_cell.length_c   1.000
_cell.angle_alpha   90.00
_cell.angle_beta   90.00
_cell.angle_gamma   90.00
#
_symmetry.space_group_name_H-M   'P 1'
#
loop_
_entity.id
_entity.type
_entity.pdbx_description
1 polymer ?
#
loop_
_entity_poly.entity_id
_entity_poly.type
_entity_poly.pdbx_seq_one_letter_code
_entity_poly.pdbx_strand_id
1 'polypeptide(L)'
;MLEEAVTYPPRDGYPLFLTAKRYWIPEFEIHAEDPEAWTLILLHSTASHKESWGPTLERLFHYYYLNCGYHALYYITQPIPSSPVTCDKYAEAIYHFLVASPDYGAKVDFRKRRLYGFDSITIVDPMLSPAGSHHLNKLRTILIKGAYERRDVWPDRVTAMKALRRRDRTKKWDPRILVVFIKHGIRPHPGSYYLENPYLGVTLACTRDQEALDPEGATKPVKSLNLACRENPIHLVLGGIHDFM
;
A
#
# COMPACT_ATOMS: atom_id res chain seq x y z
N MET A 1 11.78 -14.72 -6.47
CA MET A 1 10.46 -14.42 -5.90
C MET A 1 9.44 -14.39 -7.02
N LEU A 2 8.42 -15.24 -6.94
CA LEU A 2 7.29 -15.25 -7.86
C LEU A 2 6.27 -14.20 -7.43
N GLU A 3 5.48 -13.72 -8.39
CA GLU A 3 4.42 -12.74 -8.15
C GLU A 3 3.19 -13.00 -9.01
N GLU A 4 2.02 -12.67 -8.46
CA GLU A 4 0.73 -12.79 -9.14
C GLU A 4 -0.15 -11.59 -8.80
N ALA A 5 -0.67 -10.88 -9.80
CA ALA A 5 -1.60 -9.78 -9.58
C ALA A 5 -3.04 -10.29 -9.65
N VAL A 6 -3.87 -9.84 -8.73
CA VAL A 6 -5.30 -10.17 -8.65
C VAL A 6 -6.08 -8.86 -8.75
N THR A 7 -7.14 -8.86 -9.55
CA THR A 7 -8.10 -7.74 -9.60
C THR A 7 -9.50 -8.29 -9.38
N TYR A 8 -10.23 -7.63 -8.50
CA TYR A 8 -11.55 -8.00 -8.03
C TYR A 8 -12.53 -6.88 -8.38
N PRO A 9 -13.63 -7.16 -9.09
CA PRO A 9 -14.60 -6.13 -9.44
C PRO A 9 -15.42 -5.64 -8.22
N PRO A 10 -16.12 -4.49 -8.33
CA PRO A 10 -17.07 -4.03 -7.32
C PRO A 10 -18.09 -5.12 -6.95
N ARG A 11 -18.37 -5.29 -5.66
CA ARG A 11 -19.27 -6.34 -5.16
C ARG A 11 -19.76 -6.08 -3.74
N ASP A 12 -20.89 -6.70 -3.37
CA ASP A 12 -21.41 -6.75 -1.99
C ASP A 12 -21.58 -5.36 -1.38
N GLY A 13 -21.99 -4.38 -2.20
CA GLY A 13 -22.12 -2.98 -1.81
C GLY A 13 -20.83 -2.16 -1.90
N TYR A 14 -19.67 -2.80 -2.05
CA TYR A 14 -18.38 -2.12 -2.21
C TYR A 14 -18.19 -1.63 -3.67
N PRO A 15 -18.03 -0.31 -3.91
CA PRO A 15 -18.22 0.27 -5.24
C PRO A 15 -16.97 0.27 -6.12
N LEU A 16 -15.82 -0.18 -5.61
CA LEU A 16 -14.54 -0.08 -6.30
C LEU A 16 -13.96 -1.45 -6.60
N PHE A 17 -13.10 -1.53 -7.62
CA PHE A 17 -12.28 -2.72 -7.79
C PHE A 17 -11.36 -2.88 -6.57
N LEU A 18 -10.96 -4.10 -6.24
CA LEU A 18 -9.87 -4.35 -5.31
C LEU A 18 -8.73 -4.96 -6.10
N THR A 19 -7.51 -4.47 -5.97
CA THR A 19 -6.37 -5.14 -6.59
C THR A 19 -5.36 -5.56 -5.54
N ALA A 20 -4.88 -6.78 -5.68
CA ALA A 20 -3.95 -7.43 -4.80
C ALA A 20 -2.75 -7.93 -5.57
N LYS A 21 -1.68 -8.23 -4.84
CA LYS A 21 -0.54 -8.93 -5.40
C LYS A 21 -0.11 -10.00 -4.41
N ARG A 22 0.10 -11.22 -4.90
CA ARG A 22 0.64 -12.33 -4.14
C ARG A 22 2.13 -12.43 -4.42
N TYR A 23 2.94 -12.60 -3.38
CA TYR A 23 4.37 -12.88 -3.51
C TYR A 23 4.74 -14.13 -2.72
N TRP A 24 5.58 -14.98 -3.32
CA TRP A 24 6.06 -16.21 -2.70
C TRP A 24 7.38 -16.68 -3.35
N ILE A 25 8.00 -17.70 -2.78
CA ILE A 25 9.07 -18.48 -3.42
C ILE A 25 8.58 -19.92 -3.60
N PRO A 26 9.01 -20.64 -4.65
CA PRO A 26 8.51 -22.00 -4.92
C PRO A 26 8.59 -22.96 -3.72
N GLU A 27 9.60 -22.78 -2.88
CA GLU A 27 9.86 -23.62 -1.71
C GLU A 27 8.79 -23.47 -0.63
N PHE A 28 8.05 -22.36 -0.65
CA PHE A 28 6.94 -22.13 0.27
C PHE A 28 5.69 -22.94 -0.08
N GLU A 29 5.54 -23.41 -1.33
CA GLU A 29 4.36 -24.17 -1.78
C GLU A 29 4.15 -25.47 -1.02
N ILE A 30 5.19 -26.02 -0.36
CA ILE A 30 5.05 -27.18 0.52
C ILE A 30 4.12 -26.89 1.72
N HIS A 31 3.98 -25.61 2.09
CA HIS A 31 3.08 -25.13 3.14
C HIS A 31 1.74 -24.61 2.60
N ALA A 32 1.54 -24.71 1.27
CA ALA A 32 0.27 -25.04 0.61
C ALA A 32 -0.98 -24.86 1.46
N GLU A 33 -1.31 -25.99 2.05
CA GLU A 33 -2.53 -26.27 2.77
C GLU A 33 -2.28 -26.32 4.29
N ASP A 34 -1.10 -25.90 4.75
CA ASP A 34 -0.77 -25.88 6.18
C ASP A 34 -1.54 -24.73 6.86
N PRO A 35 -2.48 -25.04 7.78
CA PRO A 35 -3.25 -24.03 8.50
C PRO A 35 -2.41 -23.26 9.52
N GLU A 36 -1.28 -23.83 9.99
CA GLU A 36 -0.37 -23.21 10.94
C GLU A 36 0.70 -22.33 10.26
N ALA A 37 0.79 -22.39 8.93
CA ALA A 37 1.72 -21.56 8.18
C ALA A 37 1.35 -20.07 8.26
N TRP A 38 2.38 -19.25 8.44
CA TRP A 38 2.22 -17.81 8.57
C TRP A 38 1.86 -17.18 7.22
N THR A 39 0.80 -16.39 7.21
CA THR A 39 0.43 -15.52 6.09
C THR A 39 0.65 -14.08 6.49
N LEU A 40 1.43 -13.35 5.68
CA LEU A 40 1.63 -11.93 5.91
C LEU A 40 0.69 -11.13 5.00
N ILE A 41 -0.01 -10.15 5.56
CA ILE A 41 -0.79 -9.18 4.79
C ILE A 41 -0.09 -7.84 4.94
N LEU A 42 0.32 -7.25 3.81
CA LEU A 42 0.99 -5.96 3.81
C LEU A 42 0.09 -4.90 3.18
N LEU A 43 0.00 -3.77 3.86
CA LEU A 43 -0.85 -2.64 3.49
C LEU A 43 0.05 -1.44 3.24
N HIS A 44 -0.20 -0.67 2.19
CA HIS A 44 0.63 0.49 1.87
C HIS A 44 0.04 1.76 2.48
N SER A 45 0.89 2.75 2.73
CA SER A 45 0.49 4.08 3.17
C SER A 45 -0.07 4.93 2.01
N THR A 46 -0.69 6.05 2.35
CA THR A 46 -1.14 7.07 1.40
C THR A 46 0.02 7.51 0.49
N ALA A 47 -0.27 7.75 -0.78
CA ALA A 47 0.70 8.11 -1.83
C ALA A 47 1.80 7.06 -2.14
N SER A 48 1.78 5.90 -1.47
CA SER A 48 2.56 4.73 -1.82
C SER A 48 1.71 3.74 -2.64
N HIS A 49 2.27 2.57 -2.93
CA HIS A 49 1.64 1.52 -3.72
C HIS A 49 2.15 0.15 -3.29
N LYS A 50 1.32 -0.89 -3.46
CA LYS A 50 1.60 -2.26 -2.98
C LYS A 50 2.96 -2.80 -3.43
N GLU A 51 3.42 -2.46 -4.62
CA GLU A 51 4.69 -2.94 -5.17
C GLU A 51 5.92 -2.32 -4.48
N SER A 52 5.76 -1.23 -3.70
CA SER A 52 6.86 -0.60 -2.94
C SER A 52 7.47 -1.53 -1.90
N TRP A 53 6.74 -2.54 -1.46
CA TRP A 53 7.26 -3.54 -0.53
C TRP A 53 8.18 -4.58 -1.19
N GLY A 54 8.22 -4.66 -2.52
CA GLY A 54 9.03 -5.66 -3.24
C GLY A 54 10.48 -5.77 -2.74
N PRO A 55 11.24 -4.66 -2.66
CA PRO A 55 12.59 -4.65 -2.11
C PRO A 55 12.71 -5.16 -0.66
N THR A 56 11.69 -4.94 0.16
CA THR A 56 11.62 -5.45 1.55
C THR A 56 11.38 -6.95 1.55
N LEU A 57 10.46 -7.43 0.71
CA LEU A 57 10.15 -8.85 0.58
C LEU A 57 11.32 -9.67 0.05
N GLU A 58 12.08 -9.14 -0.91
CA GLU A 58 13.29 -9.79 -1.40
C GLU A 58 14.26 -10.11 -0.25
N ARG A 59 14.44 -9.15 0.68
CA ARG A 59 15.28 -9.35 1.86
C ARG A 59 14.64 -10.29 2.87
N LEU A 60 13.34 -10.13 3.10
CA LEU A 60 12.59 -10.92 4.07
C LEU A 60 12.60 -12.40 3.68
N PHE A 61 12.31 -12.71 2.41
CA PHE A 61 12.32 -14.08 1.89
C PHE A 61 13.72 -14.66 1.86
N HIS A 62 14.76 -13.86 1.54
CA HIS A 62 16.13 -14.33 1.64
C HIS A 62 16.52 -14.69 3.08
N TYR A 63 16.11 -13.89 4.06
CA TYR A 63 16.38 -14.16 5.47
C TYR A 63 15.61 -15.39 5.99
N TYR A 64 14.34 -15.53 5.59
CA TYR A 64 13.51 -16.63 6.07
C TYR A 64 13.67 -17.94 5.33
N TYR A 65 14.06 -17.93 4.05
CA TYR A 65 14.49 -19.15 3.36
C TYR A 65 15.58 -19.90 4.15
N LEU A 66 16.45 -19.15 4.83
CA LEU A 66 17.51 -19.71 5.67
C LEU A 66 17.02 -20.14 7.06
N ASN A 67 15.84 -19.73 7.52
CA ASN A 67 15.49 -19.79 8.94
C ASN A 67 14.06 -20.25 9.32
N CYS A 68 13.00 -20.12 8.49
CA CYS A 68 11.61 -20.51 8.84
C CYS A 68 10.65 -20.55 7.63
N GLY A 69 9.63 -21.42 7.67
CA GLY A 69 8.60 -21.61 6.64
C GLY A 69 7.52 -20.51 6.66
N TYR A 70 7.40 -19.77 5.56
CA TYR A 70 6.29 -18.86 5.27
C TYR A 70 5.59 -19.34 4.03
N HIS A 71 4.38 -18.84 3.73
CA HIS A 71 3.64 -19.38 2.61
C HIS A 71 3.24 -18.36 1.53
N ALA A 72 2.64 -17.23 1.88
CA ALA A 72 2.27 -16.22 0.88
C ALA A 72 2.03 -14.86 1.50
N LEU A 73 2.04 -13.85 0.65
CA LEU A 73 1.87 -12.47 1.05
C LEU A 73 0.90 -11.73 0.13
N TYR A 74 -0.12 -11.07 0.70
CA TYR A 74 -1.19 -10.41 -0.05
C TYR A 74 -1.25 -8.90 0.19
N TYR A 75 -1.63 -8.16 -0.86
CA TYR A 75 -1.82 -6.71 -0.86
C TYR A 75 -3.23 -6.30 -1.22
N ILE A 76 -3.69 -5.11 -0.86
CA ILE A 76 -5.02 -4.62 -1.27
C ILE A 76 -4.91 -3.13 -1.63
N THR A 77 -5.42 -2.78 -2.80
CA THR A 77 -5.42 -1.43 -3.38
C THR A 77 -6.76 -1.17 -4.07
N GLN A 78 -7.15 0.11 -4.18
CA GLN A 78 -8.35 0.55 -4.90
C GLN A 78 -7.98 1.08 -6.28
N PRO A 79 -8.79 0.91 -7.34
CA PRO A 79 -8.77 1.78 -8.49
C PRO A 79 -9.24 3.17 -8.05
N ILE A 80 -8.81 4.15 -8.82
CA ILE A 80 -9.03 5.58 -8.62
C ILE A 80 -10.54 5.87 -8.57
N PRO A 81 -11.13 6.19 -7.40
CA PRO A 81 -12.52 6.61 -7.33
C PRO A 81 -12.69 8.09 -7.67
N SER A 82 -13.90 8.48 -8.07
CA SER A 82 -14.38 9.86 -8.15
C SER A 82 -14.68 10.49 -6.77
N SER A 83 -14.65 9.69 -5.70
CA SER A 83 -14.95 10.07 -4.31
C SER A 83 -13.70 9.92 -3.42
N PRO A 84 -13.55 10.69 -2.32
CA PRO A 84 -12.44 10.53 -1.39
C PRO A 84 -12.34 9.08 -0.88
N VAL A 85 -11.13 8.52 -0.89
CA VAL A 85 -10.81 7.27 -0.18
C VAL A 85 -10.40 7.64 1.23
N THR A 86 -11.21 7.23 2.22
CA THR A 86 -10.89 7.40 3.64
C THR A 86 -10.21 6.15 4.18
N CYS A 87 -9.57 6.24 5.36
CA CYS A 87 -9.10 5.05 6.06
C CYS A 87 -10.21 4.00 6.28
N ASP A 88 -11.47 4.42 6.53
CA ASP A 88 -12.57 3.48 6.72
C ASP A 88 -12.87 2.70 5.44
N LYS A 89 -12.92 3.37 4.28
CA LYS A 89 -13.10 2.69 2.99
C LYS A 89 -11.92 1.77 2.67
N TYR A 90 -10.71 2.15 3.06
CA TYR A 90 -9.54 1.29 2.90
C TYR A 90 -9.63 0.05 3.81
N ALA A 91 -10.10 0.20 5.05
CA ALA A 91 -10.35 -0.91 5.96
C ALA A 91 -11.49 -1.83 5.47
N GLU A 92 -12.57 -1.25 4.97
CA GLU A 92 -13.69 -1.97 4.35
C GLU A 92 -13.21 -2.79 3.15
N ALA A 93 -12.40 -2.19 2.27
CA ALA A 93 -11.77 -2.93 1.18
C ALA A 93 -10.93 -4.12 1.64
N ILE A 94 -10.18 -3.95 2.73
CA ILE A 94 -9.37 -5.03 3.30
C ILE A 94 -10.28 -6.16 3.74
N TYR A 95 -11.34 -5.83 4.47
CA TYR A 95 -12.34 -6.79 4.90
C TYR A 95 -12.97 -7.53 3.72
N HIS A 96 -13.45 -6.80 2.70
CA HIS A 96 -14.07 -7.40 1.51
C HIS A 96 -13.14 -8.38 0.79
N PHE A 97 -11.85 -8.05 0.66
CA PHE A 97 -10.88 -8.96 0.05
C PHE A 97 -10.69 -10.23 0.89
N LEU A 98 -10.57 -10.10 2.22
CA LEU A 98 -10.32 -11.23 3.10
C LEU A 98 -11.51 -12.21 3.17
N VAL A 99 -12.74 -11.71 3.02
CA VAL A 99 -13.96 -12.53 3.06
C VAL A 99 -14.42 -13.06 1.69
N ALA A 100 -13.79 -12.65 0.58
CA ALA A 100 -14.21 -12.99 -0.79
C ALA A 100 -14.01 -14.47 -1.19
N SER A 101 -13.40 -15.29 -0.33
CA SER A 101 -13.03 -16.68 -0.59
C SER A 101 -14.20 -17.66 -0.77
N PRO A 102 -14.01 -18.80 -1.48
CA PRO A 102 -12.82 -19.18 -2.27
C PRO A 102 -12.96 -18.83 -3.75
N ASP A 103 -14.15 -18.44 -4.17
CA ASP A 103 -14.49 -18.31 -5.58
C ASP A 103 -13.98 -16.99 -6.19
N TYR A 104 -13.44 -16.08 -5.35
CA TYR A 104 -13.02 -14.75 -5.77
C TYR A 104 -11.71 -14.30 -5.11
N GLY A 105 -11.12 -13.23 -5.63
CA GLY A 105 -9.92 -12.61 -5.07
C GLY A 105 -8.68 -13.51 -5.18
N ALA A 106 -7.93 -13.62 -4.08
CA ALA A 106 -6.72 -14.45 -3.96
C ALA A 106 -6.96 -15.95 -4.09
N LYS A 107 -8.23 -16.40 -4.18
CA LYS A 107 -8.61 -17.82 -4.13
C LYS A 107 -8.07 -18.55 -2.91
N VAL A 108 -7.85 -17.81 -1.81
CA VAL A 108 -7.41 -18.34 -0.53
C VAL A 108 -8.48 -18.09 0.51
N ASP A 109 -8.87 -19.16 1.20
CA ASP A 109 -9.75 -19.07 2.35
C ASP A 109 -9.00 -18.59 3.57
N PHE A 110 -8.89 -17.27 3.67
CA PHE A 110 -8.27 -16.61 4.81
C PHE A 110 -8.97 -16.94 6.14
N ARG A 111 -10.23 -17.43 6.14
CA ARG A 111 -10.90 -17.92 7.36
C ARG A 111 -10.32 -19.24 7.88
N LYS A 112 -9.69 -20.03 7.00
CA LYS A 112 -9.04 -21.31 7.34
C LYS A 112 -7.55 -21.15 7.67
N ARG A 113 -7.01 -19.95 7.50
CA ARG A 113 -5.64 -19.61 7.88
C ARG A 113 -5.65 -19.01 9.29
N ARG A 114 -4.48 -18.93 9.92
CA ARG A 114 -4.20 -18.06 11.08
C ARG A 114 -4.31 -16.56 10.76
N LEU A 115 -5.48 -16.17 10.29
CA LEU A 115 -5.83 -14.80 9.89
C LEU A 115 -7.23 -14.41 10.40
N TYR A 116 -8.08 -15.38 10.77
CA TYR A 116 -9.35 -15.08 11.44
C TYR A 116 -9.06 -14.64 12.88
N GLY A 117 -8.87 -13.33 13.04
CA GLY A 117 -8.13 -12.74 14.15
C GLY A 117 -6.65 -12.68 13.77
N PHE A 118 -6.09 -11.47 13.67
CA PHE A 118 -4.67 -11.32 13.37
C PHE A 118 -3.84 -11.79 14.56
N ASP A 119 -2.96 -12.80 14.42
CA ASP A 119 -2.09 -13.24 15.53
C ASP A 119 -1.20 -12.10 16.08
N SER A 120 -0.84 -11.15 15.22
CA SER A 120 -0.13 -9.93 15.59
C SER A 120 -0.32 -8.85 14.52
N ILE A 121 -0.07 -7.59 14.89
CA ILE A 121 -0.06 -6.47 13.95
C ILE A 121 1.29 -5.79 14.03
N THR A 122 1.95 -5.62 12.89
CA THR A 122 3.18 -4.81 12.80
C THR A 122 2.88 -3.51 12.07
N ILE A 123 3.13 -2.38 12.72
CA ILE A 123 2.99 -1.05 12.15
C ILE A 123 4.37 -0.45 11.90
N VAL A 124 4.61 0.00 10.66
CA VAL A 124 5.89 0.56 10.21
C VAL A 124 5.72 2.05 10.00
N ASP A 125 6.53 2.86 10.69
CA ASP A 125 6.50 4.33 10.68
C ASP A 125 5.08 4.93 10.73
N PRO A 126 4.26 4.56 11.73
CA PRO A 126 2.89 5.04 11.81
C PRO A 126 2.85 6.56 12.07
N MET A 127 2.12 7.27 11.21
CA MET A 127 1.82 8.70 11.40
C MET A 127 0.60 8.90 12.31
N LEU A 128 0.65 8.33 13.51
CA LEU A 128 -0.45 8.36 14.48
C LEU A 128 -0.13 9.27 15.68
N SER A 129 -1.14 9.94 16.22
CA SER A 129 -1.00 10.78 17.42
C SER A 129 -2.08 10.49 18.45
N PRO A 130 -1.75 9.80 19.55
CA PRO A 130 -2.72 9.49 20.60
C PRO A 130 -3.13 10.73 21.42
N ALA A 131 -2.31 11.78 21.43
CA ALA A 131 -2.61 13.05 22.10
C ALA A 131 -3.42 14.03 21.23
N GLY A 132 -4.01 13.56 20.12
CA GLY A 132 -4.76 14.39 19.18
C GLY A 132 -3.90 15.01 18.07
N SER A 133 -4.53 15.74 17.15
CA SER A 133 -3.91 16.17 15.89
C SER A 133 -2.86 17.28 16.04
N HIS A 134 -2.85 18.00 17.17
CA HIS A 134 -2.04 19.20 17.35
C HIS A 134 -0.54 18.98 17.07
N HIS A 135 0.03 17.88 17.58
CA HIS A 135 1.44 17.53 17.37
C HIS A 135 1.79 17.24 15.91
N LEU A 136 0.82 16.82 15.11
CA LEU A 136 1.02 16.50 13.70
C LEU A 136 0.56 17.62 12.76
N ASN A 137 -0.05 18.70 13.25
CA ASN A 137 -0.57 19.78 12.42
C ASN A 137 0.51 20.40 11.53
N LYS A 138 1.70 20.69 12.07
CA LYS A 138 2.81 21.25 11.28
C LYS A 138 3.23 20.31 10.15
N LEU A 139 3.36 19.02 10.46
CA LEU A 139 3.71 18.00 9.46
C LEU A 139 2.61 17.87 8.41
N ARG A 140 1.35 17.79 8.83
CA ARG A 140 0.18 17.74 7.95
C ARG A 140 0.13 18.92 6.99
N THR A 141 0.36 20.15 7.47
CA THR A 141 0.43 21.34 6.59
C THR A 141 1.54 21.20 5.54
N ILE A 142 2.72 20.73 5.93
CA ILE A 142 3.84 20.51 4.99
C ILE A 142 3.50 19.43 3.95
N LEU A 143 2.84 18.35 4.36
CA LEU A 143 2.43 17.26 3.47
C LEU A 143 1.36 17.71 2.48
N ILE A 144 0.30 18.37 2.95
CA ILE A 144 -0.78 18.90 2.10
C ILE A 144 -0.22 19.93 1.11
N LYS A 145 0.56 20.90 1.58
CA LYS A 145 1.21 21.88 0.71
C LYS A 145 2.10 21.17 -0.33
N GLY A 146 2.88 20.19 0.12
CA GLY A 146 3.73 19.38 -0.75
C GLY A 146 2.96 18.59 -1.81
N ALA A 147 1.79 18.04 -1.47
CA ALA A 147 0.90 17.33 -2.39
C ALA A 147 0.35 18.26 -3.48
N TYR A 148 -0.08 19.48 -3.12
CA TYR A 148 -0.63 20.43 -4.09
C TYR A 148 0.45 21.09 -4.97
N GLU A 149 1.56 21.52 -4.39
CA GLU A 149 2.57 22.32 -5.10
C GLU A 149 3.56 21.48 -5.92
N ARG A 150 3.65 20.18 -5.67
CA ARG A 150 4.60 19.33 -6.41
C ARG A 150 4.23 19.24 -7.88
N ARG A 151 5.27 19.17 -8.72
CA ARG A 151 5.13 18.71 -10.09
C ARG A 151 4.54 17.29 -10.10
N ASP A 152 3.49 17.12 -10.90
CA ASP A 152 2.76 15.86 -11.08
C ASP A 152 2.60 15.45 -12.55
N VAL A 153 3.09 16.26 -13.49
CA VAL A 153 3.04 15.97 -14.93
C VAL A 153 4.43 16.06 -15.53
N TRP A 154 4.76 15.12 -16.42
CA TRP A 154 6.01 15.07 -17.17
C TRP A 154 5.75 14.67 -18.63
N PRO A 155 6.66 15.00 -19.56
CA PRO A 155 6.55 14.54 -20.96
C PRO A 155 6.60 13.02 -21.09
N ASP A 156 7.36 12.35 -20.23
CA ASP A 156 7.58 10.90 -20.28
C ASP A 156 8.10 10.38 -18.92
N ARG A 157 8.16 9.05 -18.77
CA ARG A 157 8.65 8.39 -17.54
C ARG A 157 10.15 8.60 -17.28
N VAL A 158 10.97 8.81 -18.31
CA VAL A 158 12.42 9.07 -18.16
C VAL A 158 12.64 10.45 -17.54
N THR A 159 11.89 11.46 -17.98
CA THR A 159 11.90 12.81 -17.44
C THR A 159 11.34 12.83 -16.02
N ALA A 160 10.29 12.04 -15.75
CA ALA A 160 9.79 11.85 -14.38
C ALA A 160 10.84 11.23 -13.45
N MET A 161 11.54 10.18 -13.90
CA MET A 161 12.65 9.56 -13.16
C MET A 161 13.74 10.57 -12.81
N LYS A 162 14.20 11.37 -13.79
CA LYS A 162 15.22 12.40 -13.56
C LYS A 162 14.77 13.45 -12.54
N ALA A 163 13.51 13.88 -12.61
CA ALA A 163 12.95 14.86 -11.69
C ALA A 163 12.85 14.31 -10.26
N LEU A 164 12.33 13.09 -10.10
CA LEU A 164 12.16 12.47 -8.78
C LEU A 164 13.50 12.05 -8.16
N ARG A 165 14.52 11.67 -8.94
CA ARG A 165 15.89 11.44 -8.40
C ARG A 165 16.50 12.68 -7.76
N ARG A 166 16.17 13.88 -8.24
CA ARG A 166 16.76 15.15 -7.79
C ARG A 166 15.97 15.84 -6.68
N ARG A 167 14.71 15.46 -6.49
CA ARG A 167 13.83 16.10 -5.51
C ARG A 167 14.23 15.72 -4.09
N ASP A 168 14.32 16.70 -3.19
CA ASP A 168 14.81 16.51 -1.82
C ASP A 168 14.12 15.42 -1.02
N ARG A 169 12.82 15.20 -1.25
CA ARG A 169 12.04 14.16 -0.58
C ARG A 169 12.36 12.76 -1.07
N THR A 170 12.59 12.59 -2.37
CA THR A 170 12.69 11.28 -3.03
C THR A 170 14.13 10.92 -3.40
N LYS A 171 15.10 11.85 -3.27
CA LYS A 171 16.53 11.58 -3.50
C LYS A 171 17.14 10.61 -2.49
N LYS A 172 16.52 10.46 -1.32
CA LYS A 172 16.97 9.57 -0.23
C LYS A 172 16.42 8.14 -0.38
N TRP A 173 15.38 7.96 -1.19
CA TRP A 173 14.76 6.65 -1.39
C TRP A 173 15.76 5.65 -1.96
N ASP A 174 15.62 4.39 -1.56
CA ASP A 174 16.33 3.29 -2.21
C ASP A 174 16.07 3.35 -3.72
N PRO A 175 17.12 3.28 -4.58
CA PRO A 175 16.95 3.37 -6.03
C PRO A 175 15.92 2.37 -6.61
N ARG A 176 15.77 1.19 -5.98
CA ARG A 176 14.77 0.18 -6.38
C ARG A 176 13.36 0.69 -6.14
N ILE A 177 13.10 1.35 -5.01
CA ILE A 177 11.80 1.97 -4.70
C ILE A 177 11.45 3.02 -5.76
N LEU A 178 12.42 3.82 -6.18
CA LEU A 178 12.18 4.82 -7.20
C LEU A 178 11.86 4.20 -8.58
N VAL A 179 12.51 3.09 -8.93
CA VAL A 179 12.17 2.31 -10.14
C VAL A 179 10.75 1.78 -10.08
N VAL A 180 10.35 1.20 -8.95
CA VAL A 180 8.99 0.70 -8.73
C VAL A 180 7.98 1.87 -8.80
N PHE A 181 8.27 3.01 -8.17
CA PHE A 181 7.43 4.20 -8.21
C PHE A 181 7.25 4.74 -9.63
N ILE A 182 8.33 4.80 -10.42
CA ILE A 182 8.23 5.22 -11.83
C ILE A 182 7.39 4.26 -12.65
N LYS A 183 7.36 2.96 -12.33
CA LYS A 183 6.57 1.97 -13.04
C LYS A 183 5.09 2.01 -12.63
N HIS A 184 4.81 2.06 -11.33
CA HIS A 184 3.47 1.84 -10.77
C HIS A 184 2.80 3.12 -10.25
N GLY A 185 3.57 4.07 -9.74
CA GLY A 185 3.08 5.36 -9.24
C GLY A 185 2.84 6.42 -10.32
N ILE A 186 3.15 6.11 -11.58
CA ILE A 186 2.95 6.98 -12.75
C ILE A 186 2.04 6.28 -13.76
N ARG A 187 1.13 7.05 -14.36
CA ARG A 187 0.19 6.62 -15.40
C ARG A 187 0.21 7.58 -16.60
N PRO A 188 -0.32 7.18 -17.77
CA PRO A 188 -0.62 8.12 -18.85
C PRO A 188 -1.49 9.29 -18.34
N HIS A 189 -1.20 10.50 -18.80
CA HIS A 189 -2.00 11.67 -18.47
C HIS A 189 -3.42 11.49 -19.01
N PRO A 190 -4.51 11.86 -18.29
CA PRO A 190 -5.89 11.72 -18.80
C PRO A 190 -6.13 12.35 -20.18
N GLY A 191 -5.37 13.41 -20.49
CA GLY A 191 -5.34 14.03 -21.81
C GLY A 191 -4.86 13.13 -22.96
N SER A 192 -4.28 11.96 -22.67
CA SER A 192 -3.90 10.97 -23.69
C SER A 192 -5.11 10.24 -24.27
N TYR A 193 -6.28 10.31 -23.62
CA TYR A 193 -7.50 9.62 -24.06
C TYR A 193 -8.36 10.45 -25.03
N TYR A 194 -8.01 11.71 -25.29
CA TYR A 194 -8.69 12.52 -26.29
C TYR A 194 -8.35 12.05 -27.71
N LEU A 195 -9.36 11.96 -28.57
CA LEU A 195 -9.19 11.56 -29.98
C LEU A 195 -8.48 12.65 -30.79
N GLU A 196 -8.82 13.91 -30.53
CA GLU A 196 -8.21 15.07 -31.17
C GLU A 196 -7.06 15.60 -30.30
N ASN A 197 -5.85 15.62 -30.85
CA ASN A 197 -4.62 16.10 -30.19
C ASN A 197 -4.33 15.46 -28.81
N PRO A 198 -4.14 14.12 -28.74
CA PRO A 198 -3.85 13.43 -27.48
C PRO A 198 -2.55 13.95 -26.86
N TYR A 199 -2.61 14.29 -25.56
CA TYR A 199 -1.41 14.63 -24.80
C TYR A 199 -0.73 13.35 -24.30
N LEU A 200 0.44 13.03 -24.85
CA LEU A 200 1.17 11.79 -24.58
C LEU A 200 2.01 11.81 -23.29
N GLY A 201 1.88 12.87 -22.49
CA GLY A 201 2.57 12.98 -21.23
C GLY A 201 2.10 11.96 -20.19
N VAL A 202 2.79 11.96 -19.06
CA VAL A 202 2.48 11.11 -17.91
C VAL A 202 2.18 11.94 -16.69
N THR A 203 1.38 11.37 -15.79
CA THR A 203 1.03 11.97 -14.50
C THR A 203 1.07 10.94 -13.39
N LEU A 204 0.88 11.38 -12.15
CA LEU A 204 0.81 10.48 -11.01
C LEU A 204 -0.47 9.65 -11.02
N ALA A 205 -0.36 8.43 -10.50
CA ALA A 205 -1.52 7.56 -10.32
C ALA A 205 -2.44 8.07 -9.19
N CYS A 206 -1.84 8.49 -8.06
CA CYS A 206 -2.55 9.14 -6.95
C CYS A 206 -2.67 10.65 -7.23
N THR A 207 -3.90 11.17 -7.24
CA THR A 207 -4.14 12.60 -7.47
C THR A 207 -3.75 13.44 -6.24
N ARG A 208 -3.54 14.74 -6.46
CA ARG A 208 -3.25 15.69 -5.37
C ARG A 208 -4.32 15.67 -4.29
N ASP A 209 -5.59 15.64 -4.71
CA ASP A 209 -6.72 15.61 -3.78
C ASP A 209 -6.73 14.31 -2.98
N GLN A 210 -6.51 13.16 -3.63
CA GLN A 210 -6.43 11.88 -2.92
C GLN A 210 -5.32 11.84 -1.88
N GLU A 211 -4.16 12.43 -2.17
CA GLU A 211 -3.04 12.50 -1.22
C GLU A 211 -3.29 13.50 -0.08
N ALA A 212 -3.97 14.62 -0.35
CA ALA A 212 -4.23 15.66 0.63
C ALA A 212 -5.43 15.38 1.56
N LEU A 213 -6.31 14.46 1.17
CA LEU A 213 -7.56 14.14 1.86
C LEU A 213 -7.38 13.06 2.92
N ASP A 214 -7.01 13.46 4.13
CA ASP A 214 -7.49 12.81 5.37
C ASP A 214 -7.27 13.72 6.61
N PRO A 215 -8.29 14.46 7.07
CA PRO A 215 -8.15 15.31 8.25
C PRO A 215 -8.03 14.52 9.56
N GLU A 216 -8.52 13.28 9.61
CA GLU A 216 -8.62 12.49 10.84
C GLU A 216 -7.74 11.23 10.80
N GLY A 217 -7.06 10.94 9.70
CA GLY A 217 -6.24 9.73 9.53
C GLY A 217 -5.12 9.55 10.56
N ALA A 218 -4.66 10.65 11.16
CA ALA A 218 -3.66 10.62 12.21
C ALA A 218 -4.22 10.27 13.61
N THR A 219 -5.53 10.40 13.83
CA THR A 219 -6.15 10.30 15.16
C THR A 219 -7.23 9.24 15.24
N LYS A 220 -8.06 9.10 14.21
CA LYS A 220 -9.16 8.14 14.17
C LYS A 220 -8.68 6.69 14.31
N PRO A 221 -7.61 6.24 13.62
CA PRO A 221 -7.13 4.87 13.76
C PRO A 221 -6.58 4.52 15.15
N VAL A 222 -6.20 5.53 15.97
CA VAL A 222 -5.70 5.29 17.33
C VAL A 222 -6.76 4.59 18.20
N LYS A 223 -8.05 4.93 18.02
CA LYS A 223 -9.13 4.28 18.77
C LYS A 223 -9.21 2.79 18.44
N SER A 224 -9.14 2.44 17.15
CA SER A 224 -9.13 1.06 16.69
C SER A 224 -7.86 0.33 17.14
N LEU A 225 -6.71 1.01 17.10
CA LEU A 225 -5.45 0.45 17.57
C LEU A 225 -5.50 0.13 19.07
N ASN A 226 -6.08 1.00 19.90
CA ASN A 226 -6.27 0.74 21.33
C ASN A 226 -7.13 -0.50 21.62
N LEU A 227 -8.11 -0.80 20.75
CA LEU A 227 -8.91 -2.01 20.85
C LEU A 227 -8.07 -3.24 20.43
N ALA A 228 -7.38 -3.14 19.29
CA ALA A 228 -6.52 -4.21 18.78
C ALA A 228 -5.39 -4.57 19.76
N CYS A 229 -4.79 -3.59 20.44
CA CYS A 229 -3.76 -3.81 21.46
C CYS A 229 -4.21 -4.69 22.64
N ARG A 230 -5.53 -4.84 22.86
CA ARG A 230 -6.06 -5.67 23.96
C ARG A 230 -6.12 -7.14 23.59
N GLU A 231 -6.25 -7.43 22.30
CA GLU A 231 -6.48 -8.77 21.78
C GLU A 231 -5.22 -9.34 21.12
N ASN A 232 -4.38 -8.48 20.54
CA ASN A 232 -3.25 -8.90 19.71
C ASN A 232 -1.97 -8.15 20.08
N PRO A 233 -0.81 -8.84 20.08
CA PRO A 233 0.50 -8.20 20.11
C PRO A 233 0.65 -7.18 18.97
N ILE A 234 1.07 -5.97 19.33
CA ILE A 234 1.39 -4.90 18.38
C ILE A 234 2.89 -4.65 18.39
N HIS A 235 3.51 -4.71 17.22
CA HIS A 235 4.92 -4.41 17.00
C HIS A 235 5.06 -3.07 16.27
N LEU A 236 5.98 -2.22 16.76
CA LEU A 236 6.30 -0.95 16.15
C LEU A 236 7.69 -1.04 15.50
N VAL A 237 7.77 -0.70 14.22
CA VAL A 237 9.04 -0.57 13.48
C VAL A 237 9.18 0.88 13.06
N LEU A 238 10.30 1.51 13.43
CA LEU A 238 10.63 2.88 13.05
C LEU A 238 11.84 2.88 12.12
N GLY A 239 11.70 3.53 10.97
CA GLY A 239 12.74 3.65 9.98
C GLY A 239 13.90 4.52 10.47
N GLY A 240 15.12 4.04 10.30
CA GLY A 240 16.33 4.83 10.60
C GLY A 240 16.57 5.98 9.62
N ILE A 241 15.88 5.99 8.49
CA ILE A 241 15.98 7.02 7.45
C ILE A 241 14.66 7.79 7.40
N HIS A 242 14.73 9.11 7.58
CA HIS A 242 13.55 9.97 7.47
C HIS A 242 13.28 10.36 6.00
N ASP A 243 12.74 9.41 5.24
CA ASP A 243 12.42 9.57 3.81
C ASP A 243 10.95 9.31 3.44
N PHE A 244 10.12 8.99 4.44
CA PHE A 244 8.68 8.74 4.29
C PHE A 244 8.35 7.52 3.41
N MET A 245 9.27 6.55 3.29
CA MET A 245 9.09 5.29 2.55
C MET A 245 9.48 4.06 3.36
#